data_AF-A0A433QN65-F1
#
_entry.id   AF-A0A433QN65-F1
#
_cell.length_a   1.000
_cell.length_b   1.000
_cell.length_c   1.000
_cell.angle_alpha   90.00
_cell.angle_beta   90.00
_cell.angle_gamma   90.00
#
_symmetry.space_group_name_H-M   'P 1'
#
loop_
_entity.id
_entity.type
_entity.pdbx_description
1 polymer ?
#
loop_
_entity_poly.entity_id
_entity_poly.type
_entity_poly.pdbx_seq_one_letter_code
_entity_poly.pdbx_strand_id
1 'polypeptide(L)'
;MTRLKLPAVLLLILHVAIAVPFERRNRRNSHRKPGSGDVPGLPKGTPQVHGLATNWTITAHPNSRVLVTSGVSVPGSVVSTLQYYARLASVAYCGVGSPGSQLTCGSYCSFFPNTTVVTTFNTAKTTTIGFVARDDRNRAIIIAYHGSSYLTQFIQDAKFFKVDYPPANGTKIHKGFFECFQDSHSSVYDTVVNQVKQYPDYKLVLAGHSLGGALAVLQAMDFYQNEGYDNSKMIVYTYGQPRIGNDAFSSYVDSLGLSIYRVINQNDIIPHYPPSPFNYKHHGTEYWIDDDQGDVVVCTIDEDKTCADSVVPRTSIPAHTLYWEQHPSLLSNALIQFLLFTDSIKLGSSTCNSSSARISQ
;
A
#
# COMPACT_ATOMS: atom_id res chain seq x y z
N MET A 1 -60.62 -28.92 31.96
CA MET A 1 -59.18 -28.93 31.64
C MET A 1 -58.89 -27.81 30.66
N THR A 2 -58.03 -26.91 31.09
CA THR A 2 -57.82 -25.51 30.68
C THR A 2 -57.31 -25.35 29.24
N ARG A 3 -58.04 -24.57 28.43
CA ARG A 3 -57.49 -23.83 27.28
C ARG A 3 -57.38 -22.37 27.68
N LEU A 4 -56.15 -21.84 27.68
CA LEU A 4 -55.88 -20.43 27.96
C LEU A 4 -56.16 -19.60 26.70
N LYS A 5 -57.08 -18.64 26.81
CA LYS A 5 -57.27 -17.49 25.90
C LYS A 5 -57.05 -16.23 26.74
N LEU A 6 -56.34 -15.23 26.23
CA LEU A 6 -56.52 -13.78 26.49
C LEU A 6 -55.61 -12.98 25.50
N PRO A 7 -55.78 -11.65 25.29
CA PRO A 7 -56.40 -11.10 24.09
C PRO A 7 -55.54 -10.03 23.35
N ALA A 8 -56.05 -9.61 22.18
CA ALA A 8 -55.56 -8.46 21.42
C ALA A 8 -55.82 -7.14 22.15
N VAL A 9 -54.81 -6.25 22.17
CA VAL A 9 -54.94 -4.85 22.61
C VAL A 9 -54.59 -3.94 21.45
N LEU A 10 -55.59 -3.19 21.02
CA LEU A 10 -55.55 -2.04 20.11
C LEU A 10 -55.41 -0.78 20.97
N LEU A 11 -54.44 0.11 20.72
CA LEU A 11 -54.54 1.49 21.22
C LEU A 11 -53.81 2.53 20.35
N LEU A 12 -54.64 3.34 19.70
CA LEU A 12 -54.55 4.75 19.32
C LEU A 12 -53.22 5.52 19.51
N ILE A 13 -52.77 6.13 18.41
CA ILE A 13 -51.76 7.20 18.35
C ILE A 13 -52.43 8.54 18.74
N LEU A 14 -51.90 9.22 19.76
CA LEU A 14 -52.17 10.63 20.03
C LEU A 14 -50.85 11.42 19.94
N HIS A 15 -50.79 12.40 19.04
CA HIS A 15 -49.68 13.36 18.94
C HIS A 15 -49.82 14.43 20.03
N VAL A 16 -48.81 14.58 20.88
CA VAL A 16 -48.62 15.77 21.71
C VAL A 16 -47.22 16.31 21.45
N ALA A 17 -47.16 17.45 20.76
CA ALA A 17 -45.95 18.25 20.58
C ALA A 17 -45.68 19.02 21.88
N ILE A 18 -44.54 18.76 22.52
CA ILE A 18 -44.01 19.61 23.59
C ILE A 18 -42.84 20.39 23.02
N ALA A 19 -43.05 21.70 22.87
CA ALA A 19 -42.00 22.66 22.56
C ALA A 19 -41.10 22.85 23.80
N VAL A 20 -39.78 22.69 23.62
CA VAL A 20 -38.76 23.06 24.62
C VAL A 20 -37.92 24.20 24.04
N PRO A 21 -37.60 25.27 24.80
CA PRO A 21 -37.09 26.51 24.23
C PRO A 21 -35.64 26.40 23.73
N PHE A 22 -35.39 27.09 22.62
CA PHE A 22 -34.10 27.25 21.97
C PHE A 22 -33.20 28.21 22.74
N GLU A 23 -32.31 27.67 23.56
CA GLU A 23 -31.29 28.47 24.26
C GLU A 23 -30.04 28.59 23.38
N ARG A 24 -29.82 29.80 22.83
CA ARG A 24 -28.67 30.15 21.98
C ARG A 24 -27.35 30.02 22.76
N ARG A 25 -26.70 28.86 22.72
CA ARG A 25 -25.26 28.75 23.03
C ARG A 25 -24.44 29.27 21.86
N ASN A 26 -23.87 30.45 22.08
CA ASN A 26 -22.92 31.12 21.21
C ASN A 26 -21.61 30.30 21.12
N ARG A 27 -21.57 29.27 20.26
CA ARG A 27 -20.31 28.56 19.91
C ARG A 27 -19.64 29.33 18.78
N ARG A 28 -18.61 30.12 19.12
CA ARG A 28 -17.62 30.60 18.15
C ARG A 28 -16.99 29.38 17.46
N ASN A 29 -17.33 29.18 16.19
CA ASN A 29 -16.65 28.23 15.31
C ASN A 29 -15.22 28.75 15.06
N SER A 30 -14.24 28.25 15.81
CA SER A 30 -12.86 28.22 15.31
C SER A 30 -12.72 26.98 14.44
N HIS A 31 -12.64 27.16 13.13
CA HIS A 31 -12.09 26.14 12.23
C HIS A 31 -10.64 25.86 12.66
N ARG A 32 -10.42 24.89 13.55
CA ARG A 32 -9.09 24.32 13.78
C ARG A 32 -8.76 23.45 12.58
N LYS A 33 -7.76 23.84 11.79
CA LYS A 33 -7.11 22.96 10.83
C LYS A 33 -6.70 21.65 11.55
N PRO A 34 -6.95 20.46 10.98
CA PRO A 34 -6.38 19.22 11.52
C PRO A 34 -4.85 19.36 11.50
N GLY A 35 -4.17 19.07 12.61
CA GLY A 35 -2.68 18.99 12.66
C GLY A 35 -1.92 20.03 13.50
N SER A 36 -2.58 20.91 14.26
CA SER A 36 -1.90 21.98 15.03
C SER A 36 -1.53 21.65 16.49
N GLY A 37 -1.40 20.36 16.83
CA GLY A 37 -0.81 19.95 18.11
C GLY A 37 0.71 19.91 18.02
N ASP A 38 1.41 20.41 19.04
CA ASP A 38 2.86 20.26 19.15
C ASP A 38 3.18 18.76 19.26
N VAL A 39 3.87 18.20 18.25
CA VAL A 39 4.33 16.81 18.26
C VAL A 39 5.78 16.79 18.72
N PRO A 40 6.11 16.02 19.79
CA PRO A 40 7.48 15.90 20.26
C PRO A 40 8.44 15.53 19.11
N GLY A 41 9.51 16.31 18.95
CA GLY A 41 10.52 16.08 17.90
C GLY A 41 10.31 16.84 16.59
N LEU A 42 9.19 17.54 16.40
CA LEU A 42 8.94 18.43 15.26
C LEU A 42 8.88 19.92 15.69
N PRO A 43 9.49 20.85 14.93
CA PRO A 43 9.28 22.28 15.11
C PRO A 43 7.80 22.65 15.04
N LYS A 44 7.39 23.64 15.83
CA LYS A 44 6.01 24.14 15.84
C LYS A 44 5.58 24.62 14.46
N GLY A 45 4.41 24.19 14.01
CA GLY A 45 3.85 24.55 12.70
C GLY A 45 4.34 23.69 11.53
N THR A 46 5.14 22.66 11.78
CA THR A 46 5.53 21.67 10.75
C THR A 46 4.27 21.03 10.14
N PRO A 47 4.10 21.03 8.80
CA PRO A 47 3.01 20.32 8.14
C PRO A 47 3.08 18.82 8.45
N GLN A 48 2.01 18.29 9.01
CA GLN A 48 1.94 16.90 9.46
C GLN A 48 0.54 16.33 9.36
N VAL A 49 0.45 15.00 9.25
CA VAL A 49 -0.79 14.23 9.32
C VAL A 49 -0.56 13.05 10.26
N HIS A 50 -1.48 12.82 11.20
CA HIS A 50 -1.39 11.79 12.26
C HIS A 50 -0.05 11.78 13.04
N GLY A 51 0.58 12.95 13.20
CA GLY A 51 1.84 13.10 13.93
C GLY A 51 3.10 12.77 13.12
N LEU A 52 2.97 12.65 11.81
CA LEU A 52 4.08 12.43 10.87
C LEU A 52 4.21 13.62 9.92
N ALA A 53 5.41 14.18 9.79
CA ALA A 53 5.68 15.29 8.88
C ALA A 53 5.38 14.89 7.43
N THR A 54 4.81 15.79 6.63
CA THR A 54 4.45 15.48 5.24
C THR A 54 5.49 15.94 4.22
N ASN A 55 6.42 16.81 4.59
CA ASN A 55 7.41 17.38 3.69
C ASN A 55 8.72 17.72 4.43
N TRP A 56 9.24 16.79 5.22
CA TRP A 56 10.52 16.97 5.89
C TRP A 56 11.67 16.79 4.89
N THR A 57 12.54 17.80 4.77
CA THR A 57 13.75 17.73 3.94
C THR A 57 14.98 17.48 4.80
N ILE A 58 15.74 16.43 4.47
CA ILE A 58 16.93 15.99 5.23
C ILE A 58 18.03 17.06 5.21
N THR A 59 18.16 17.83 4.12
CA THR A 59 19.16 18.89 3.93
C THR A 59 19.05 20.07 4.90
N ALA A 60 17.90 20.30 5.53
CA ALA A 60 17.74 21.38 6.51
C ALA A 60 18.34 21.05 7.90
N HIS A 61 18.65 19.78 8.19
CA HIS A 61 19.11 19.34 9.50
C HIS A 61 20.22 18.25 9.41
N PRO A 62 21.45 18.59 9.02
CA PRO A 62 22.54 17.64 8.80
C PRO A 62 22.97 16.81 10.02
N ASN A 63 22.73 17.29 11.25
CA ASN A 63 23.00 16.53 12.49
C ASN A 63 21.95 15.45 12.82
N SER A 64 21.04 15.15 11.88
CA SER A 64 19.98 14.14 12.06
C SER A 64 20.19 12.87 11.26
N ARG A 65 21.38 12.65 10.67
CA ARG A 65 21.79 11.30 10.24
C ARG A 65 21.85 10.42 11.47
N VAL A 66 20.76 9.70 11.70
CA VAL A 66 20.67 8.65 12.71
C VAL A 66 21.83 7.72 12.44
N LEU A 67 22.61 7.42 13.48
CA LEU A 67 23.66 6.40 13.40
C LEU A 67 22.99 5.06 13.07
N VAL A 68 23.09 4.66 11.81
CA VAL A 68 22.78 3.31 11.32
C VAL A 68 23.69 2.36 12.10
N THR A 69 23.15 1.75 13.15
CA THR A 69 23.97 0.90 14.05
C THR A 69 23.62 -0.58 13.98
N SER A 70 22.58 -0.97 13.23
CA SER A 70 22.15 -2.36 13.06
C SER A 70 22.05 -2.83 11.60
N GLY A 71 21.94 -1.91 10.64
CA GLY A 71 21.78 -2.24 9.22
C GLY A 71 23.03 -2.88 8.63
N VAL A 72 22.87 -3.97 7.88
CA VAL A 72 23.96 -4.61 7.14
C VAL A 72 23.91 -4.16 5.69
N SER A 73 25.04 -3.69 5.14
CA SER A 73 25.11 -3.28 3.73
C SER A 73 24.74 -4.43 2.78
N VAL A 74 23.93 -4.12 1.79
CA VAL A 74 23.42 -5.09 0.80
C VAL A 74 24.35 -5.09 -0.43
N PRO A 75 24.73 -6.27 -0.97
CA PRO A 75 25.56 -6.33 -2.17
C PRO A 75 24.94 -5.63 -3.37
N GLY A 76 25.76 -4.95 -4.18
CA GLY A 76 25.27 -4.18 -5.35
C GLY A 76 24.48 -5.00 -6.38
N SER A 77 24.70 -6.31 -6.47
CA SER A 77 23.89 -7.21 -7.31
C SER A 77 22.44 -7.32 -6.82
N VAL A 78 22.23 -7.41 -5.50
CA VAL A 78 20.90 -7.43 -4.89
C VAL A 78 20.24 -6.06 -5.05
N VAL A 79 20.98 -4.96 -4.83
CA VAL A 79 20.49 -3.60 -5.10
C VAL A 79 20.04 -3.45 -6.55
N SER A 80 20.80 -3.98 -7.51
CA SER A 80 20.42 -3.97 -8.93
C SER A 80 19.12 -4.74 -9.20
N THR A 81 18.88 -5.86 -8.51
CA THR A 81 17.62 -6.61 -8.56
C THR A 81 16.46 -5.81 -7.98
N LEU A 82 16.66 -5.16 -6.83
CA LEU A 82 15.65 -4.27 -6.23
C LEU A 82 15.32 -3.10 -7.17
N GLN A 83 16.31 -2.48 -7.80
CA GLN A 83 16.07 -1.43 -8.80
C GLN A 83 15.30 -1.94 -10.03
N TYR A 84 15.58 -3.16 -10.50
CA TYR A 84 14.84 -3.77 -11.61
C TYR A 84 13.35 -3.93 -11.28
N TYR A 85 13.03 -4.45 -10.09
CA TYR A 85 11.64 -4.63 -9.69
C TYR A 85 10.98 -3.32 -9.21
N ALA A 86 11.73 -2.31 -8.78
CA ALA A 86 11.23 -0.96 -8.57
C ALA A 86 10.72 -0.36 -9.88
N ARG A 87 11.50 -0.47 -10.97
CA ARG A 87 11.08 -0.06 -12.33
C ARG A 87 9.80 -0.76 -12.74
N LEU A 88 9.71 -2.07 -12.51
CA LEU A 88 8.56 -2.87 -12.88
C LEU A 88 7.30 -2.46 -12.10
N ALA A 89 7.44 -2.18 -10.79
CA ALA A 89 6.37 -1.64 -9.98
C ALA A 89 5.91 -0.26 -10.50
N SER A 90 6.83 0.59 -10.96
CA SER A 90 6.48 1.86 -11.62
C SER A 90 5.75 1.67 -12.95
N VAL A 91 6.03 0.61 -13.72
CA VAL A 91 5.33 0.34 -14.98
C VAL A 91 3.82 0.11 -14.77
N ALA A 92 3.40 -0.33 -13.58
CA ALA A 92 1.97 -0.47 -13.26
C ALA A 92 1.19 0.86 -13.26
N TYR A 93 1.89 2.00 -13.26
CA TYR A 93 1.33 3.36 -13.38
C TYR A 93 1.14 3.80 -14.85
N CYS A 94 1.54 2.96 -15.81
CA CYS A 94 1.49 3.28 -17.23
C CYS A 94 0.37 2.51 -17.94
N GLY A 95 0.04 2.94 -19.17
CA GLY A 95 -0.74 2.11 -20.09
C GLY A 95 0.15 1.00 -20.68
N VAL A 96 0.15 -0.18 -20.08
CA VAL A 96 1.13 -1.25 -20.33
C VAL A 96 0.98 -2.00 -21.66
N GLY A 97 -0.03 -1.68 -22.47
CA GLY A 97 -0.30 -2.34 -23.76
C GLY A 97 -1.40 -3.40 -23.67
N SER A 98 -1.59 -4.16 -24.74
CA SER A 98 -2.62 -5.21 -24.85
C SER A 98 -2.05 -6.62 -24.58
N PRO A 99 -2.87 -7.60 -24.19
CA PRO A 99 -2.46 -9.01 -24.13
C PRO A 99 -1.72 -9.49 -25.38
N GLY A 100 -0.61 -10.19 -25.20
CA GLY A 100 0.26 -10.68 -26.27
C GLY A 100 1.28 -9.67 -26.80
N SER A 101 1.20 -8.40 -26.40
CA SER A 101 2.17 -7.37 -26.77
C SER A 101 3.30 -7.22 -25.74
N GLN A 102 4.34 -6.47 -26.09
CA GLN A 102 5.39 -6.07 -25.14
C GLN A 102 4.89 -4.96 -24.22
N LEU A 103 5.49 -4.81 -23.04
CA LEU A 103 5.18 -3.70 -22.14
C LEU A 103 5.41 -2.34 -22.81
N THR A 104 4.46 -1.42 -22.68
CA THR A 104 4.57 -0.04 -23.19
C THR A 104 4.57 0.98 -22.06
N CYS A 105 5.71 1.60 -21.75
CA CYS A 105 5.82 2.72 -20.81
C CYS A 105 7.07 3.56 -21.09
N GLY A 106 7.15 4.15 -22.29
CA GLY A 106 8.29 4.98 -22.69
C GLY A 106 9.64 4.29 -22.46
N SER A 107 10.62 5.04 -21.92
CA SER A 107 11.95 4.55 -21.60
C SER A 107 11.98 3.51 -20.48
N TYR A 108 11.00 3.48 -19.56
CA TYR A 108 10.93 2.50 -18.47
C TYR A 108 10.80 1.06 -19.00
N CYS A 109 10.06 0.86 -20.10
CA CYS A 109 9.91 -0.47 -20.69
C CYS A 109 11.12 -0.95 -21.50
N SER A 110 12.11 -0.08 -21.78
CA SER A 110 13.34 -0.49 -22.47
C SER A 110 14.16 -1.52 -21.67
N PHE A 111 13.94 -1.60 -20.35
CA PHE A 111 14.56 -2.58 -19.46
C PHE A 111 13.86 -3.95 -19.49
N PHE A 112 12.69 -4.05 -20.13
CA PHE A 112 11.86 -5.26 -20.18
C PHE A 112 11.55 -5.71 -21.63
N PRO A 113 12.54 -5.83 -22.54
CA PRO A 113 12.30 -6.06 -23.97
C PRO A 113 11.76 -7.46 -24.32
N ASN A 114 11.77 -8.40 -23.36
CA ASN A 114 11.29 -9.77 -23.54
C ASN A 114 10.12 -10.09 -22.59
N THR A 115 9.37 -9.05 -22.21
CA THR A 115 8.28 -9.15 -21.25
C THR A 115 6.95 -8.95 -21.97
N THR A 116 6.24 -10.07 -22.17
CA THR A 116 4.94 -10.09 -22.84
C THR A 116 3.83 -9.89 -21.83
N VAL A 117 2.93 -8.93 -22.10
CA VAL A 117 1.71 -8.73 -21.34
C VAL A 117 0.81 -9.94 -21.51
N VAL A 118 0.43 -10.58 -20.41
CA VAL A 118 -0.54 -11.68 -20.40
C VAL A 118 -1.95 -11.11 -20.25
N THR A 119 -2.15 -10.25 -19.25
CA THR A 119 -3.41 -9.53 -19.06
C THR A 119 -3.19 -8.22 -18.31
N THR A 120 -4.14 -7.31 -18.43
CA THR A 120 -4.23 -6.08 -17.64
C THR A 120 -5.57 -6.06 -16.94
N PHE A 121 -5.64 -5.51 -15.74
CA PHE A 121 -6.89 -5.39 -15.00
C PHE A 121 -7.07 -3.98 -14.44
N ASN A 122 -8.34 -3.55 -14.41
CA ASN A 122 -8.81 -2.35 -13.76
C ASN A 122 -10.20 -2.65 -13.22
N THR A 123 -10.31 -2.88 -11.92
CA THR A 123 -11.55 -3.39 -11.33
C THR A 123 -12.59 -2.29 -11.17
N ALA A 124 -13.86 -2.61 -11.41
CA ALA A 124 -14.92 -1.60 -11.43
C ALA A 124 -15.23 -1.00 -10.04
N LYS A 125 -15.14 -1.81 -8.97
CA LYS A 125 -15.57 -1.38 -7.62
C LYS A 125 -14.49 -0.56 -6.91
N THR A 126 -13.24 -1.01 -6.99
CA THR A 126 -12.14 -0.41 -6.26
C THR A 126 -11.14 0.35 -7.11
N THR A 127 -11.25 0.25 -8.44
CA THR A 127 -10.26 0.81 -9.38
C THR A 127 -8.87 0.27 -9.05
N THR A 128 -8.81 -1.02 -8.72
CA THR A 128 -7.54 -1.73 -8.53
C THR A 128 -6.97 -2.03 -9.90
N ILE A 129 -5.80 -1.46 -10.17
CA ILE A 129 -5.14 -1.52 -11.48
C ILE A 129 -3.87 -2.36 -11.36
N GLY A 130 -3.56 -3.09 -12.42
CA GLY A 130 -2.30 -3.81 -12.54
C GLY A 130 -2.24 -4.65 -13.79
N PHE A 131 -1.22 -5.49 -13.87
CA PHE A 131 -1.03 -6.40 -14.98
C PHE A 131 -0.37 -7.71 -14.56
N VAL A 132 -0.57 -8.73 -15.39
CA VAL A 132 0.20 -9.96 -15.40
C VAL A 132 1.04 -9.96 -16.66
N ALA A 133 2.32 -10.26 -16.55
CA ALA A 133 3.24 -10.38 -17.67
C ALA A 133 4.10 -11.64 -17.55
N ARG A 134 4.69 -12.06 -18.66
CA ARG A 134 5.65 -13.16 -18.72
C ARG A 134 6.97 -12.65 -19.25
N ASP A 135 8.03 -12.83 -18.47
CA ASP A 135 9.41 -12.52 -18.83
C ASP A 135 10.14 -13.83 -19.16
N ASP A 136 10.23 -14.13 -20.46
CA ASP A 136 10.79 -15.38 -20.96
C ASP A 136 12.32 -15.44 -20.77
N ARG A 137 12.98 -14.27 -20.68
CA ARG A 137 14.44 -14.18 -20.46
C ARG A 137 14.81 -14.55 -19.03
N ASN A 138 14.09 -14.00 -18.06
CA ASN A 138 14.33 -14.27 -16.64
C ASN A 138 13.52 -15.46 -16.11
N ARG A 139 12.73 -16.12 -16.98
CA ARG A 139 11.85 -17.25 -16.65
C ARG A 139 10.94 -16.90 -15.48
N ALA A 140 10.16 -15.82 -15.64
CA ALA A 140 9.28 -15.32 -14.59
C ALA A 140 7.87 -15.02 -15.11
N ILE A 141 6.86 -15.40 -14.33
CA ILE A 141 5.51 -14.85 -14.39
C ILE A 141 5.48 -13.69 -13.40
N ILE A 142 5.11 -12.51 -13.87
CA ILE A 142 5.11 -11.26 -13.12
C ILE A 142 3.68 -10.84 -12.86
N ILE A 143 3.40 -10.41 -11.63
CA ILE A 143 2.20 -9.65 -11.27
C ILE A 143 2.67 -8.30 -10.74
N ALA A 144 2.16 -7.21 -11.30
CA ALA A 144 2.46 -5.88 -10.81
C ALA A 144 1.16 -5.13 -10.48
N TYR A 145 1.05 -4.67 -9.23
CA TYR A 145 -0.07 -3.87 -8.77
C TYR A 145 0.29 -2.38 -8.73
N HIS A 146 -0.62 -1.58 -9.25
CA HIS A 146 -0.60 -0.12 -9.13
C HIS A 146 -0.94 0.29 -7.69
N GLY A 147 -0.35 1.39 -7.22
CA GLY A 147 -0.72 2.00 -5.94
C GLY A 147 -1.95 2.91 -6.02
N SER A 148 -2.11 3.80 -5.06
CA SER A 148 -3.20 4.79 -5.13
C SER A 148 -2.84 5.95 -6.06
N SER A 149 -3.75 6.32 -6.98
CA SER A 149 -3.56 7.48 -7.86
C SER A 149 -3.60 8.83 -7.13
N TYR A 150 -4.02 8.85 -5.86
CA TYR A 150 -4.17 10.06 -5.04
C TYR A 150 -3.59 9.86 -3.65
N LEU A 151 -2.27 9.86 -3.54
CA LEU A 151 -1.53 9.61 -2.31
C LEU A 151 -1.85 10.59 -1.17
N THR A 152 -1.99 11.89 -1.47
CA THR A 152 -2.30 12.88 -0.44
C THR A 152 -3.68 12.67 0.16
N GLN A 153 -4.66 12.27 -0.68
CA GLN A 153 -5.99 11.87 -0.20
C GLN A 153 -5.90 10.55 0.58
N PHE A 154 -5.03 9.63 0.16
CA PHE A 154 -4.75 8.41 0.90
C PHE A 154 -4.37 8.74 2.36
N ILE A 155 -3.39 9.61 2.55
CA ILE A 155 -2.87 9.97 3.89
C ILE A 155 -3.89 10.75 4.72
N GLN A 156 -4.62 11.69 4.11
CA GLN A 156 -5.57 12.57 4.81
C GLN A 156 -6.84 11.84 5.25
N ASP A 157 -7.39 10.99 4.38
CA ASP A 157 -8.67 10.31 4.61
C ASP A 157 -8.51 8.89 5.18
N ALA A 158 -7.27 8.46 5.46
CA ALA A 158 -6.98 7.10 5.89
C ALA A 158 -7.81 6.72 7.12
N LYS A 159 -8.65 5.69 6.96
CA LYS A 159 -9.39 5.08 8.07
C LYS A 159 -8.74 3.75 8.40
N PHE A 160 -8.17 3.64 9.59
CA PHE A 160 -7.41 2.47 10.01
C PHE A 160 -8.27 1.28 10.49
N PHE A 161 -9.44 1.09 9.88
CA PHE A 161 -10.33 -0.02 10.23
C PHE A 161 -9.73 -1.36 9.83
N LYS A 162 -9.79 -2.29 10.77
CA LYS A 162 -9.42 -3.67 10.56
C LYS A 162 -10.64 -4.57 10.41
N VAL A 163 -10.52 -5.59 9.58
CA VAL A 163 -11.43 -6.75 9.50
C VAL A 163 -10.65 -8.02 9.81
N ASP A 164 -11.37 -9.08 10.20
CA ASP A 164 -10.75 -10.39 10.41
C ASP A 164 -10.20 -10.94 9.09
N TYR A 165 -9.04 -11.58 9.16
CA TYR A 165 -8.48 -12.34 8.06
C TYR A 165 -8.68 -13.84 8.34
N PRO A 166 -9.67 -14.48 7.70
CA PRO A 166 -10.14 -15.81 8.09
C PRO A 166 -9.09 -16.93 8.16
N PRO A 167 -8.03 -16.95 7.30
CA PRO A 167 -7.05 -18.05 7.31
C PRO A 167 -6.29 -18.25 8.62
N ALA A 168 -6.25 -17.27 9.53
CA ALA A 168 -5.54 -17.40 10.80
C ALA A 168 -6.24 -16.67 11.96
N ASN A 169 -6.36 -17.34 13.11
CA ASN A 169 -7.05 -16.80 14.27
C ASN A 169 -6.37 -15.53 14.82
N GLY A 170 -7.16 -14.54 15.24
CA GLY A 170 -6.67 -13.27 15.78
C GLY A 170 -6.00 -12.34 14.76
N THR A 171 -5.82 -12.79 13.52
CA THR A 171 -5.25 -11.98 12.45
C THR A 171 -6.29 -11.01 11.91
N LYS A 172 -5.87 -9.75 11.76
CA LYS A 172 -6.74 -8.68 11.30
C LYS A 172 -5.99 -7.80 10.31
N ILE A 173 -6.65 -7.45 9.22
CA ILE A 173 -6.08 -6.70 8.10
C ILE A 173 -6.85 -5.42 7.83
N HIS A 174 -6.18 -4.43 7.22
CA HIS A 174 -6.79 -3.19 6.80
C HIS A 174 -7.95 -3.48 5.83
N LYS A 175 -9.15 -3.03 6.19
CA LYS A 175 -10.39 -3.33 5.46
C LYS A 175 -10.29 -2.98 3.98
N GLY A 176 -9.81 -1.78 3.67
CA GLY A 176 -9.75 -1.29 2.30
C GLY A 176 -8.71 -2.02 1.45
N PHE A 177 -7.62 -2.51 2.05
CA PHE A 177 -6.64 -3.32 1.32
C PHE A 177 -7.24 -4.68 0.98
N PHE A 178 -7.98 -5.27 1.93
CA PHE A 178 -8.66 -6.53 1.69
C PHE A 178 -9.75 -6.44 0.62
N GLU A 179 -10.55 -5.38 0.64
CA GLU A 179 -11.59 -5.15 -0.37
C GLU A 179 -10.99 -5.02 -1.77
N CYS A 180 -9.84 -4.36 -1.92
CA CYS A 180 -9.16 -4.18 -3.20
C CYS A 180 -8.49 -5.47 -3.70
N PHE A 181 -7.90 -6.23 -2.79
CA PHE A 181 -7.42 -7.57 -3.07
C PHE A 181 -8.57 -8.46 -3.58
N GLN A 182 -9.68 -8.56 -2.83
CA GLN A 182 -10.84 -9.39 -3.19
C GLN A 182 -11.46 -8.99 -4.54
N ASP A 183 -11.54 -7.69 -4.82
CA ASP A 183 -12.11 -7.18 -6.07
C ASP A 183 -11.22 -7.51 -7.29
N SER A 184 -9.90 -7.54 -7.11
CA SER A 184 -8.94 -7.90 -8.18
C SER A 184 -8.69 -9.40 -8.33
N HIS A 185 -9.01 -10.19 -7.31
CA HIS A 185 -8.68 -11.62 -7.24
C HIS A 185 -9.10 -12.38 -8.50
N SER A 186 -10.36 -12.25 -8.95
CA SER A 186 -10.86 -12.97 -10.13
C SER A 186 -10.19 -12.57 -11.45
N SER A 187 -9.60 -11.38 -11.51
CA SER A 187 -8.87 -10.91 -12.70
C SER A 187 -7.44 -11.44 -12.76
N VAL A 188 -6.90 -11.87 -11.62
CA VAL A 188 -5.49 -12.26 -11.47
C VAL A 188 -5.34 -13.77 -11.28
N TYR A 189 -6.10 -14.37 -10.36
CA TYR A 189 -5.87 -15.71 -9.84
C TYR A 189 -5.81 -16.77 -10.96
N ASP A 190 -6.90 -16.95 -11.72
CA ASP A 190 -6.97 -17.98 -12.76
C ASP A 190 -5.94 -17.76 -13.88
N THR A 191 -5.69 -16.50 -14.24
CA THR A 191 -4.69 -16.15 -15.26
C THR A 191 -3.30 -16.61 -14.83
N VAL A 192 -2.91 -16.30 -13.60
CA VAL A 192 -1.59 -16.67 -13.06
C VAL A 192 -1.50 -18.17 -12.87
N VAL A 193 -2.53 -18.81 -12.31
CA VAL A 193 -2.56 -20.26 -12.15
C VAL A 193 -2.36 -20.98 -13.49
N ASN A 194 -3.02 -20.51 -14.55
CA ASN A 194 -2.84 -21.06 -15.89
C ASN A 194 -1.43 -20.79 -16.44
N GLN A 195 -0.87 -19.59 -16.24
CA GLN A 195 0.49 -19.29 -16.67
C GLN A 195 1.54 -20.17 -15.98
N VAL A 196 1.47 -20.35 -14.66
CA VAL A 196 2.48 -21.19 -13.99
C VAL A 196 2.31 -22.67 -14.36
N LYS A 197 1.07 -23.15 -14.59
CA LYS A 197 0.84 -24.50 -15.13
C LYS A 197 1.45 -24.68 -16.53
N GLN A 198 1.38 -23.65 -17.37
CA GLN A 198 1.98 -23.66 -18.70
C GLN A 198 3.52 -23.54 -18.66
N TYR A 199 4.06 -22.85 -17.67
CA TYR A 199 5.50 -22.58 -17.51
C TYR A 199 5.99 -23.02 -16.10
N PRO A 200 6.01 -24.33 -15.80
CA PRO A 200 6.25 -24.85 -14.44
C PRO A 200 7.65 -24.57 -13.88
N ASP A 201 8.61 -24.26 -14.77
CA ASP A 201 9.97 -23.91 -14.39
C ASP A 201 10.17 -22.40 -14.20
N TYR A 202 9.13 -21.59 -14.35
CA TYR A 202 9.20 -20.15 -14.18
C TYR A 202 8.94 -19.79 -12.71
N LYS A 203 9.59 -18.72 -12.24
CA LYS A 203 9.31 -18.14 -10.93
C LYS A 203 8.03 -17.29 -11.00
N LEU A 204 7.31 -17.21 -9.91
CA LEU A 204 6.25 -16.23 -9.72
C LEU A 204 6.81 -15.02 -8.99
N VAL A 205 6.74 -13.85 -9.60
CA VAL A 205 7.22 -12.59 -9.02
C VAL A 205 6.06 -11.63 -8.86
N LEU A 206 5.84 -11.16 -7.64
CA LEU A 206 4.85 -10.16 -7.32
C LEU A 206 5.56 -8.85 -6.98
N ALA A 207 5.14 -7.76 -7.60
CA ALA A 207 5.71 -6.44 -7.38
C ALA A 207 4.62 -5.39 -7.14
N GLY A 208 4.90 -4.41 -6.29
CA GLY A 208 3.97 -3.33 -6.06
C GLY A 208 4.56 -2.17 -5.29
N HIS A 209 4.13 -0.96 -5.65
CA HIS A 209 4.48 0.26 -4.96
C HIS A 209 3.27 0.79 -4.17
N SER A 210 3.50 1.40 -3.01
CA SER A 210 2.45 1.97 -2.16
C SER A 210 1.39 0.91 -1.79
N LEU A 211 0.10 1.22 -1.94
CA LEU A 211 -1.01 0.26 -1.85
C LEU A 211 -0.75 -1.03 -2.65
N GLY A 212 -0.14 -0.96 -3.84
CA GLY A 212 0.14 -2.11 -4.67
C GLY A 212 1.07 -3.11 -3.99
N GLY A 213 1.97 -2.66 -3.12
CA GLY A 213 2.81 -3.54 -2.31
C GLY A 213 1.97 -4.39 -1.34
N ALA A 214 0.95 -3.79 -0.71
CA ALA A 214 0.05 -4.52 0.17
C ALA A 214 -0.74 -5.60 -0.60
N LEU A 215 -1.21 -5.28 -1.81
CA LEU A 215 -1.91 -6.22 -2.67
C LEU A 215 -1.00 -7.36 -3.16
N ALA A 216 0.26 -7.06 -3.48
CA ALA A 216 1.25 -8.06 -3.87
C ALA A 216 1.50 -9.09 -2.75
N VAL A 217 1.62 -8.65 -1.49
CA VAL A 217 1.76 -9.58 -0.35
C VAL A 217 0.49 -10.43 -0.16
N LEU A 218 -0.69 -9.81 -0.16
CA LEU A 218 -1.95 -10.54 0.01
C LEU A 218 -2.16 -11.59 -1.09
N GLN A 219 -1.81 -11.26 -2.33
CA GLN A 219 -1.88 -12.18 -3.46
C GLN A 219 -0.86 -13.33 -3.35
N ALA A 220 0.34 -13.08 -2.84
CA ALA A 220 1.32 -14.14 -2.58
C ALA A 220 0.85 -15.11 -1.48
N MET A 221 0.27 -14.59 -0.41
CA MET A 221 -0.33 -15.42 0.65
C MET A 221 -1.44 -16.30 0.10
N ASP A 222 -2.31 -15.73 -0.73
CA ASP A 222 -3.42 -16.41 -1.36
C ASP A 222 -2.95 -17.57 -2.26
N PHE A 223 -1.92 -17.34 -3.07
CA PHE A 223 -1.31 -18.41 -3.88
C PHE A 223 -0.70 -19.53 -3.05
N TYR A 224 -0.04 -19.21 -1.94
CA TYR A 224 0.48 -20.22 -1.01
C TYR A 224 -0.65 -21.02 -0.35
N GLN A 225 -1.70 -20.34 0.13
CA GLN A 225 -2.77 -20.97 0.89
C GLN A 225 -3.73 -21.79 0.03
N ASN A 226 -4.11 -21.28 -1.13
CA ASN A 226 -5.24 -21.82 -1.91
C ASN A 226 -4.79 -22.66 -3.12
N GLU A 227 -3.66 -22.34 -3.76
CA GLU A 227 -3.09 -23.18 -4.83
C GLU A 227 -1.96 -24.09 -4.33
N GLY A 228 -1.39 -23.82 -3.14
CA GLY A 228 -0.25 -24.57 -2.62
C GLY A 228 1.05 -24.29 -3.36
N TYR A 229 1.24 -23.06 -3.86
CA TYR A 229 2.46 -22.67 -4.57
C TYR A 229 3.71 -22.84 -3.71
N ASP A 230 4.79 -23.30 -4.35
CA ASP A 230 6.10 -23.44 -3.74
C ASP A 230 6.74 -22.06 -3.49
N ASN A 231 6.96 -21.73 -2.21
CA ASN A 231 7.58 -20.48 -1.79
C ASN A 231 9.01 -20.29 -2.32
N SER A 232 9.73 -21.36 -2.65
CA SER A 232 11.06 -21.25 -3.26
C SER A 232 11.02 -20.67 -4.68
N LYS A 233 9.85 -20.72 -5.33
CA LYS A 233 9.60 -20.16 -6.66
C LYS A 233 8.82 -18.84 -6.62
N MET A 234 8.42 -18.36 -5.44
CA MET A 234 7.61 -17.15 -5.28
C MET A 234 8.41 -16.04 -4.59
N ILE A 235 8.48 -14.87 -5.22
CA ILE A 235 9.23 -13.72 -4.69
C ILE A 235 8.36 -12.48 -4.73
N VAL A 236 8.34 -11.72 -3.63
CA VAL A 236 7.56 -10.49 -3.50
C VAL A 236 8.50 -9.30 -3.32
N TYR A 237 8.35 -8.27 -4.13
CA TYR A 237 9.08 -7.01 -4.04
C TYR A 237 8.11 -5.86 -3.79
N THR A 238 8.24 -5.19 -2.65
CA THR A 238 7.36 -4.07 -2.33
C THR A 238 8.14 -2.80 -2.06
N TYR A 239 7.59 -1.67 -2.49
CA TYR A 239 8.23 -0.36 -2.42
C TYR A 239 7.27 0.60 -1.74
N GLY A 240 7.64 1.17 -0.59
CA GLY A 240 6.76 2.08 0.14
C GLY A 240 5.48 1.40 0.62
N GLN A 241 5.55 0.11 0.94
CA GLN A 241 4.40 -0.67 1.38
C GLN A 241 3.88 -0.16 2.74
N PRO A 242 2.58 0.13 2.89
CA PRO A 242 2.00 0.41 4.20
C PRO A 242 1.92 -0.86 5.06
N ARG A 243 1.77 -0.71 6.38
CA ARG A 243 1.43 -1.83 7.26
C ARG A 243 0.08 -2.43 6.86
N ILE A 244 0.02 -3.75 6.69
CA ILE A 244 -1.17 -4.43 6.17
C ILE A 244 -2.15 -4.81 7.29
N GLY A 245 -1.63 -5.30 8.42
CA GLY A 245 -2.44 -5.88 9.48
C GLY A 245 -1.85 -5.68 10.87
N ASN A 246 -2.48 -6.32 11.86
CA ASN A 246 -2.01 -6.33 13.24
C ASN A 246 -0.79 -7.24 13.44
N ASP A 247 -0.24 -7.24 14.66
CA ASP A 247 0.91 -8.07 15.04
C ASP A 247 0.70 -9.58 14.78
N ALA A 248 -0.50 -10.09 15.03
CA ALA A 248 -0.84 -11.49 14.73
C ALA A 248 -0.81 -11.78 13.22
N PHE A 249 -1.31 -10.85 12.39
CA PHE A 249 -1.20 -10.96 10.94
C PHE A 249 0.25 -10.90 10.46
N SER A 250 1.06 -9.99 11.01
CA SER A 250 2.48 -9.88 10.64
C SER A 250 3.23 -11.19 10.97
N SER A 251 3.10 -11.68 12.21
CA SER A 251 3.67 -12.96 12.63
C SER A 251 3.20 -14.13 11.77
N TYR A 252 1.94 -14.10 11.33
CA TYR A 252 1.41 -15.12 10.42
C TYR A 252 2.09 -15.05 9.05
N VAL A 253 2.25 -13.87 8.44
CA VAL A 253 2.98 -13.72 7.17
C VAL A 253 4.42 -14.23 7.29
N ASP A 254 5.13 -13.88 8.36
CA ASP A 254 6.50 -14.32 8.58
C ASP A 254 6.61 -15.84 8.72
N SER A 255 5.60 -16.48 9.32
CA SER A 255 5.53 -17.94 9.48
C SER A 255 5.36 -18.70 8.15
N LEU A 256 4.91 -18.03 7.09
CA LEU A 256 4.73 -18.66 5.78
C LEU A 256 6.07 -18.93 5.07
N GLY A 257 7.16 -18.27 5.46
CA GLY A 257 8.45 -18.43 4.78
C GLY A 257 8.45 -17.88 3.35
N LEU A 258 7.66 -16.82 3.09
CA LEU A 258 7.65 -16.11 1.82
C LEU A 258 8.93 -15.29 1.63
N SER A 259 9.47 -15.27 0.41
CA SER A 259 10.60 -14.40 0.07
C SER A 259 10.11 -12.97 -0.21
N ILE A 260 10.01 -12.14 0.83
CA ILE A 260 9.51 -10.76 0.75
C ILE A 260 10.67 -9.76 0.92
N TYR A 261 10.83 -8.87 -0.06
CA TYR A 261 11.76 -7.75 -0.03
C TYR A 261 10.96 -6.46 0.13
N ARG A 262 10.85 -5.97 1.37
CA ARG A 262 10.12 -4.73 1.71
C ARG A 262 11.09 -3.55 1.69
N VAL A 263 11.06 -2.78 0.61
CA VAL A 263 11.96 -1.65 0.38
C VAL A 263 11.31 -0.34 0.86
N ILE A 264 12.08 0.44 1.62
CA ILE A 264 11.69 1.78 2.10
C ILE A 264 12.71 2.79 1.61
N ASN A 265 12.23 3.89 1.01
CA ASN A 265 13.09 4.97 0.54
C ASN A 265 13.22 6.07 1.59
N GLN A 266 14.43 6.28 2.10
CA GLN A 266 14.78 7.38 3.01
C GLN A 266 13.72 7.59 4.11
N ASN A 267 13.09 8.76 4.16
CA ASN A 267 12.05 9.11 5.12
C ASN A 267 10.62 9.03 4.55
N ASP A 268 10.36 8.10 3.64
CA ASP A 268 9.03 7.81 3.08
C ASP A 268 7.99 7.65 4.19
N ILE A 269 6.92 8.45 4.12
CA ILE A 269 5.83 8.45 5.08
C ILE A 269 4.96 7.18 5.07
N ILE A 270 4.78 6.51 3.92
CA ILE A 270 3.76 5.47 3.76
C ILE A 270 4.06 4.18 4.52
N PRO A 271 5.31 3.68 4.59
CA PRO A 271 5.65 2.56 5.45
C PRO A 271 5.28 2.79 6.91
N HIS A 272 5.21 4.03 7.38
CA HIS A 272 4.80 4.33 8.75
C HIS A 272 3.26 4.45 8.91
N TYR A 273 2.48 4.10 7.89
CA TYR A 273 1.02 4.06 7.90
C TYR A 273 0.46 2.64 7.72
N PRO A 274 -0.68 2.30 8.36
CA PRO A 274 -1.26 2.97 9.51
C PRO A 274 -0.28 3.09 10.69
N PRO A 275 -0.34 4.15 11.52
CA PRO A 275 0.62 4.31 12.63
C PRO A 275 0.55 3.17 13.66
N SER A 276 1.69 2.76 14.22
CA SER A 276 1.80 1.65 15.19
C SER A 276 0.84 1.73 16.39
N PRO A 277 0.51 2.93 16.96
CA PRO A 277 -0.48 3.04 18.03
C PRO A 277 -1.87 2.49 17.69
N PHE A 278 -2.19 2.32 16.40
CA PHE A 278 -3.43 1.67 15.97
C PHE A 278 -3.34 0.15 15.95
N ASN A 279 -2.29 -0.48 16.50
CA ASN A 279 -2.04 -1.93 16.45
C ASN A 279 -1.94 -2.45 15.01
N TYR A 280 -1.07 -1.82 14.23
CA TYR A 280 -0.61 -2.32 12.94
C TYR A 280 0.89 -2.56 13.04
N LYS A 281 1.39 -3.59 12.35
CA LYS A 281 2.81 -3.96 12.35
C LYS A 281 3.23 -4.45 10.97
N HIS A 282 4.49 -4.19 10.61
CA HIS A 282 5.10 -4.79 9.44
C HIS A 282 5.47 -6.25 9.67
N HIS A 283 5.50 -6.99 8.56
CA HIS A 283 6.12 -8.30 8.41
C HIS A 283 7.33 -8.14 7.49
N GLY A 284 8.12 -9.20 7.39
CA GLY A 284 9.20 -9.35 6.44
C GLY A 284 10.36 -8.38 6.68
N THR A 285 11.51 -8.76 6.15
CA THR A 285 12.76 -8.03 6.31
C THR A 285 12.71 -6.67 5.59
N GLU A 286 13.15 -5.63 6.30
CA GLU A 286 13.28 -4.28 5.78
C GLU A 286 14.58 -4.09 5.00
N TYR A 287 14.45 -3.52 3.81
CA TYR A 287 15.55 -3.03 2.98
C TYR A 287 15.42 -1.50 2.88
N TRP A 288 16.28 -0.78 3.58
CA TRP A 288 16.17 0.67 3.69
C TRP A 288 17.23 1.36 2.83
N ILE A 289 16.77 2.27 1.95
CA ILE A 289 17.64 3.19 1.21
C ILE A 289 17.91 4.37 2.14
N ASP A 290 19.06 4.37 2.79
CA ASP A 290 19.36 5.28 3.91
C ASP A 290 20.06 6.58 3.49
N ASP A 291 20.41 6.72 2.21
CA ASP A 291 21.11 7.87 1.67
C ASP A 291 20.63 8.34 0.29
N ASP A 292 21.27 9.41 -0.20
CA ASP A 292 21.02 9.97 -1.54
C ASP A 292 21.83 9.25 -2.64
N GLN A 293 22.73 8.33 -2.26
CA GLN A 293 23.53 7.54 -3.19
C GLN A 293 22.75 6.32 -3.70
N GLY A 294 21.70 5.93 -2.96
CA GLY A 294 20.89 4.76 -3.26
C GLY A 294 21.48 3.47 -2.67
N ASP A 295 22.37 3.58 -1.69
CA ASP A 295 22.86 2.42 -0.96
C ASP A 295 21.74 1.84 -0.09
N VAL A 296 21.82 0.53 0.16
CA VAL A 296 20.77 -0.19 0.89
C VAL A 296 21.37 -0.91 2.07
N VAL A 297 20.68 -0.77 3.20
CA VAL A 297 20.93 -1.59 4.39
C VAL A 297 19.75 -2.53 4.63
N VAL A 298 20.06 -3.75 5.05
CA VAL A 298 19.06 -4.71 5.52
C VAL A 298 18.98 -4.64 7.05
N CYS A 299 17.76 -4.48 7.58
CA CYS A 299 17.54 -4.36 9.02
C CYS A 299 17.19 -5.72 9.60
N THR A 300 17.91 -6.11 10.65
CA THR A 300 17.77 -7.44 11.27
C THR A 300 16.59 -7.55 12.22
N ILE A 301 15.93 -6.44 12.55
CA ILE A 301 14.81 -6.36 13.48
C ILE A 301 13.63 -5.72 12.74
N ASP A 302 12.42 -6.25 12.92
CA ASP A 302 11.22 -5.63 12.37
C ASP A 302 10.90 -4.32 13.09
N GLU A 303 10.57 -3.28 12.32
CA GLU A 303 10.32 -1.92 12.83
C GLU A 303 11.49 -1.38 13.67
N ASP A 304 12.71 -1.66 13.21
CA ASP A 304 13.94 -1.28 13.89
C ASP A 304 14.04 0.24 14.07
N LYS A 305 14.19 0.68 15.32
CA LYS A 305 14.34 2.10 15.69
C LYS A 305 15.67 2.69 15.23
N THR A 306 16.57 1.90 14.66
CA THR A 306 17.81 2.36 14.02
C THR A 306 17.80 2.27 12.49
N CYS A 307 16.67 1.89 11.87
CA CYS A 307 16.45 1.91 10.42
C CYS A 307 15.43 2.97 10.00
N ALA A 308 14.49 2.69 9.07
CA ALA A 308 13.54 3.69 8.60
C ALA A 308 12.70 4.26 9.76
N ASP A 309 12.39 3.46 10.78
CA ASP A 309 11.66 3.92 11.97
C ASP A 309 12.45 4.94 12.82
N SER A 310 13.75 5.08 12.58
CA SER A 310 14.60 6.11 13.21
C SER A 310 14.31 7.53 12.71
N VAL A 311 13.72 7.68 11.52
CA VAL A 311 13.41 8.99 10.93
C VAL A 311 12.04 9.50 11.38
N VAL A 312 11.23 8.69 12.05
CA VAL A 312 9.91 9.10 12.57
C VAL A 312 10.09 10.07 13.75
N PRO A 313 9.34 11.20 13.82
CA PRO A 313 8.22 11.62 12.97
C PRO A 313 8.59 12.50 11.75
N ARG A 314 9.87 12.61 11.38
CA ARG A 314 10.41 13.47 10.33
C ARG A 314 10.32 12.83 8.93
N THR A 315 9.11 12.50 8.53
CA THR A 315 8.79 11.83 7.25
C THR A 315 8.52 12.80 6.09
N SER A 316 8.40 12.26 4.88
CA SER A 316 8.22 13.02 3.64
C SER A 316 7.33 12.28 2.65
N ILE A 317 6.35 12.97 2.08
CA ILE A 317 5.55 12.50 0.93
C ILE A 317 6.44 12.43 -0.34
N PRO A 318 7.28 13.43 -0.65
CA PRO A 318 8.21 13.32 -1.78
C PRO A 318 9.11 12.07 -1.77
N ALA A 319 9.55 11.60 -0.59
CA ALA A 319 10.36 10.38 -0.51
C ALA A 319 9.59 9.11 -0.95
N HIS A 320 8.26 9.15 -0.95
CA HIS A 320 7.43 8.05 -1.44
C HIS A 320 7.39 7.95 -2.96
N THR A 321 7.65 9.02 -3.70
CA THR A 321 7.29 9.06 -5.13
C THR A 321 8.32 8.38 -6.04
N LEU A 322 9.58 8.31 -5.62
CA LEU A 322 10.69 7.81 -6.43
C LEU A 322 11.60 6.91 -5.60
N TYR A 323 11.72 5.65 -6.02
CA TYR A 323 12.63 4.67 -5.45
C TYR A 323 13.84 4.51 -6.37
N TRP A 324 15.00 5.00 -5.91
CA TRP A 324 16.20 5.32 -6.70
C TRP A 324 15.93 6.38 -7.78
N GLU A 325 16.70 7.48 -7.77
CA GLU A 325 16.64 8.55 -8.77
C GLU A 325 16.80 7.98 -10.19
N GLN A 326 15.69 7.67 -10.85
CA GLN A 326 15.73 7.42 -12.28
C GLN A 326 15.60 8.78 -12.93
N HIS A 327 16.77 9.33 -13.31
CA HIS A 327 17.01 10.61 -13.96
C HIS A 327 15.75 11.31 -14.52
N PRO A 328 15.50 12.58 -14.15
CA PRO A 328 14.42 13.40 -14.71
C PRO A 328 14.37 13.48 -16.24
N SER A 329 15.45 13.14 -16.94
CA SER A 329 15.52 13.05 -18.41
C SER A 329 14.84 11.80 -19.00
N LEU A 330 14.55 10.78 -18.18
CA LEU A 330 13.83 9.56 -18.59
C LEU A 330 12.35 9.59 -18.19
N LEU A 331 11.98 10.52 -17.33
CA LEU A 331 10.58 10.78 -17.01
C LEU A 331 10.00 11.62 -18.14
N SER A 332 8.96 11.10 -18.83
CA SER A 332 8.10 12.02 -19.56
C SER A 332 7.48 12.99 -18.55
N ASN A 333 7.24 14.24 -18.95
CA ASN A 333 6.52 15.21 -18.11
C ASN A 333 5.20 14.64 -17.53
N ALA A 334 4.61 13.63 -18.19
CA ALA A 334 3.43 12.92 -17.71
C ALA A 334 3.66 12.05 -16.47
N LEU A 335 4.79 11.33 -16.35
CA LEU A 335 5.09 10.51 -15.16
C LEU A 335 5.50 11.37 -13.96
N ILE A 336 6.24 12.47 -14.20
CA ILE A 336 6.53 13.48 -13.16
C ILE A 336 5.24 14.18 -12.73
N GLN A 337 4.36 14.59 -13.65
CA GLN A 337 3.06 15.17 -13.27
C GLN A 337 2.17 14.15 -12.55
N PHE A 338 2.13 12.89 -12.97
CA PHE A 338 1.33 11.87 -12.30
C PHE A 338 1.82 11.58 -10.87
N LEU A 339 3.14 11.65 -10.63
CA LEU A 339 3.75 11.42 -9.31
C LEU A 339 3.84 12.69 -8.44
N LEU A 340 3.92 13.89 -9.02
CA LEU A 340 4.14 15.15 -8.28
C LEU A 340 2.93 16.12 -8.28
N PHE A 341 2.04 16.13 -9.29
CA PHE A 341 0.95 17.10 -9.42
C PHE A 341 -0.25 16.60 -10.26
N THR A 342 -1.35 16.21 -9.62
CA THR A 342 -2.64 16.01 -10.32
C THR A 342 -3.34 17.36 -10.54
N ASP A 343 -3.23 17.95 -11.73
CA ASP A 343 -4.27 18.85 -12.24
C ASP A 343 -4.97 18.18 -13.43
N SER A 344 -6.26 17.92 -13.23
CA SER A 344 -7.29 17.80 -14.28
C SER A 344 -7.38 16.51 -15.12
N ILE A 345 -7.51 15.33 -14.51
CA ILE A 345 -8.41 14.27 -15.03
C ILE A 345 -9.07 13.57 -13.84
N LYS A 346 -10.41 13.66 -13.72
CA LYS A 346 -11.21 12.89 -12.75
C LYS A 346 -11.32 11.44 -13.21
N LEU A 347 -10.31 10.63 -12.94
CA LEU A 347 -10.48 9.17 -12.82
C LEU A 347 -10.74 8.89 -11.33
N GLY A 348 -11.74 8.07 -11.03
CA GLY A 348 -12.22 7.84 -9.66
C GLY A 348 -11.07 7.48 -8.71
N SER A 349 -11.04 8.11 -7.53
CA SER A 349 -10.14 7.71 -6.45
C SER A 349 -10.36 6.25 -6.11
N SER A 350 -9.31 5.44 -6.06
CA SER A 350 -9.39 4.04 -5.59
C SER A 350 -10.10 4.01 -4.23
N THR A 351 -11.22 3.32 -4.13
CA THR A 351 -12.06 3.31 -2.90
C THR A 351 -11.40 2.57 -1.75
N CYS A 352 -10.21 1.98 -1.96
CA CYS A 352 -9.36 1.32 -0.97
C CYS A 352 -9.06 2.16 0.28
N ASN A 353 -9.28 3.48 0.22
CA ASN A 353 -9.06 4.38 1.35
C ASN A 353 -10.32 4.93 2.02
N SER A 354 -11.47 4.89 1.34
CA SER A 354 -12.71 5.51 1.81
C SER A 354 -13.84 4.49 1.87
N SER A 355 -14.41 4.33 3.06
CA SER A 355 -15.60 3.54 3.34
C SER A 355 -16.86 4.14 2.69
N SER A 356 -16.92 4.22 1.37
CA SER A 356 -18.04 4.82 0.63
C SER A 356 -18.67 3.77 -0.28
N ALA A 357 -19.36 2.80 0.33
CA ALA A 357 -20.45 2.14 -0.38
C ALA A 357 -21.53 3.21 -0.61
N ARG A 358 -21.58 3.79 -1.82
CA ARG A 358 -22.84 4.39 -2.28
C ARG A 358 -23.78 3.23 -2.53
N ILE A 359 -24.62 2.93 -1.55
CA ILE A 359 -25.89 2.27 -1.80
C ILE A 359 -26.71 3.29 -2.60
N SER A 360 -26.76 3.11 -3.92
CA SER A 360 -27.80 3.73 -4.73
C SER A 360 -29.12 3.06 -4.36
N GLN A 361 -30.01 3.82 -3.72
CA GLN A 361 -31.44 3.52 -3.76
C GLN A 361 -31.98 3.78 -5.16
#